data_AF-A0A0R3RFF0-F1
#
_entry.id   AF-A0A0R3RFF0-F1
#
_cell.length_a   1.000
_cell.length_b   1.000
_cell.length_c   1.000
_cell.angle_alpha   90.00
_cell.angle_beta   90.00
_cell.angle_gamma   90.00
#
_symmetry.space_group_name_H-M   'P 1'
#
loop_
_entity.id
_entity.type
_entity.pdbx_description
1 polymer ?
#
loop_
_entity_poly.entity_id
_entity_poly.type
_entity_poly.pdbx_seq_one_letter_code
_entity_poly.pdbx_strand_id
1 'polypeptide(L)'
;MSTESLYAAVNEVLKKLVAEAIVTEKCVKIVRRTTNKKIAPDKMEEIVTAAKGELQESVLNGVSQVIHNDEVLEGMIKLKNLIEASQEGITGWRPSGIPSDDITGHLQPIMFNIEEDLTKKRNFYKETENKVQAIMQGAALSSHIVSLYCKSV
;
A
#
# COMPACT_ATOMS: atom_id res chain seq x y z
N MET A 1 -12.79 4.66 -6.89
CA MET A 1 -13.58 3.78 -6.01
C MET A 1 -14.25 4.68 -5.00
N SER A 2 -15.58 4.74 -4.95
CA SER A 2 -16.31 5.60 -4.03
C SER A 2 -16.76 4.82 -2.79
N THR A 3 -16.98 5.53 -1.68
CA THR A 3 -17.60 5.02 -0.45
C THR A 3 -18.93 4.33 -0.74
N GLU A 4 -19.70 4.91 -1.66
CA GLU A 4 -20.98 4.42 -2.15
C GLU A 4 -20.87 3.05 -2.82
N SER A 5 -19.76 2.76 -3.51
CA SER A 5 -19.55 1.47 -4.17
C SER A 5 -19.32 0.33 -3.18
N LEU A 6 -18.58 0.56 -2.10
CA LEU A 6 -18.34 -0.46 -1.08
C LEU A 6 -19.60 -0.70 -0.25
N TYR A 7 -20.28 0.38 0.15
CA TYR A 7 -21.53 0.31 0.89
C TYR A 7 -22.63 -0.39 0.09
N ALA A 8 -22.75 -0.11 -1.21
CA ALA A 8 -23.69 -0.78 -2.09
C ALA A 8 -23.41 -2.29 -2.18
N ALA A 9 -22.14 -2.69 -2.36
CA ALA A 9 -21.75 -4.09 -2.42
C ALA A 9 -22.09 -4.84 -1.12
N VAL A 10 -21.77 -4.24 0.04
CA VAL A 10 -22.09 -4.81 1.35
C VAL A 10 -23.60 -4.92 1.54
N ASN A 11 -24.36 -3.89 1.17
CA ASN A 11 -25.81 -3.88 1.30
C ASN A 11 -26.47 -4.97 0.45
N GLU A 12 -25.97 -5.23 -0.76
CA GLU A 12 -26.50 -6.30 -1.62
C GLU A 12 -26.24 -7.71 -1.05
N VAL A 13 -25.05 -7.94 -0.48
CA VAL A 13 -24.75 -9.21 0.20
C VAL A 13 -25.62 -9.36 1.46
N LEU A 14 -25.77 -8.29 2.23
CA LEU A 14 -26.56 -8.27 3.46
C LEU A 14 -28.04 -8.57 3.19
N LYS A 15 -28.64 -7.96 2.16
CA LYS A 15 -30.04 -8.26 1.77
C LYS A 15 -30.26 -9.74 1.50
N LYS A 16 -29.33 -10.40 0.80
CA LYS A 16 -29.40 -11.84 0.51
C LYS A 16 -29.29 -12.67 1.78
N LEU A 17 -28.32 -12.37 2.64
CA LEU A 17 -28.14 -13.05 3.91
C LEU A 17 -29.35 -12.91 4.84
N VAL A 18 -29.90 -11.70 4.96
CA VAL A 18 -31.10 -11.40 5.76
C VAL A 18 -32.31 -12.17 5.23
N ALA A 19 -32.47 -12.26 3.91
CA ALA A 19 -33.55 -13.02 3.29
C ALA A 19 -33.44 -14.53 3.56
N GLU A 20 -32.23 -15.09 3.58
CA GLU A 20 -31.99 -16.52 3.85
C GLU A 20 -32.05 -16.90 5.34
N ALA A 21 -31.57 -16.00 6.20
CA ALA A 21 -31.48 -16.21 7.65
C ALA A 21 -32.83 -16.02 8.34
N ILE A 22 -33.57 -14.96 8.01
CA ILE A 22 -34.83 -14.59 8.66
C ILE A 22 -36.01 -14.97 7.75
N VAL A 23 -36.33 -16.26 7.76
CA VAL A 23 -37.47 -16.83 7.03
C VAL A 23 -38.63 -17.06 7.99
N THR A 24 -39.82 -16.56 7.65
CA THR A 24 -41.03 -16.63 8.48
C THR A 24 -41.30 -18.03 9.02
N GLU A 25 -41.18 -19.07 8.20
CA GLU A 25 -41.41 -20.45 8.63
C GLU A 25 -40.42 -20.91 9.71
N LYS A 26 -39.13 -20.52 9.61
CA LYS A 26 -38.11 -20.83 10.61
C LYS A 26 -38.39 -20.08 11.91
N CYS A 27 -38.75 -18.80 11.82
CA CYS A 27 -39.10 -17.97 12.97
C CYS A 27 -40.31 -18.51 13.74
N VAL A 28 -41.38 -18.92 13.03
CA VAL A 28 -42.56 -19.56 13.64
C VAL A 28 -42.16 -20.83 14.40
N LYS A 29 -41.35 -21.70 13.79
CA LYS A 29 -40.89 -22.95 14.42
C LYS A 29 -40.09 -22.67 15.69
N ILE A 30 -39.17 -21.70 15.66
CA ILE A 30 -38.34 -21.34 16.81
C ILE A 30 -39.20 -20.75 17.92
N VAL A 31 -40.03 -19.74 17.63
CA VAL A 31 -40.89 -19.10 18.62
C VAL A 31 -41.82 -20.11 19.28
N ARG A 32 -42.44 -21.00 18.51
CA ARG A 32 -43.29 -22.06 19.06
C ARG A 32 -42.50 -23.02 19.95
N ARG A 33 -41.29 -23.42 19.55
CA ARG A 33 -40.41 -24.29 20.37
C ARG A 33 -40.01 -23.63 21.68
N THR A 34 -39.67 -22.34 21.66
CA THR A 34 -39.14 -21.63 22.83
C THR A 34 -40.23 -21.16 23.78
N THR A 35 -41.37 -20.69 23.26
CA THR A 35 -42.42 -20.04 24.06
C THR A 35 -43.66 -20.92 24.27
N ASN A 36 -43.78 -22.04 23.54
CA ASN A 36 -44.98 -22.88 23.44
C ASN A 36 -46.26 -22.14 23.04
N LYS A 37 -46.14 -20.92 22.50
CA LYS A 37 -47.26 -20.09 22.05
C LYS A 37 -47.37 -20.11 20.52
N LYS A 38 -48.61 -20.06 20.03
CA LYS A 38 -48.89 -19.84 18.61
C LYS A 38 -49.11 -18.34 18.40
N ILE A 39 -48.26 -17.73 17.58
CA ILE A 39 -48.42 -16.32 17.18
C ILE A 39 -49.32 -16.27 15.95
N ALA A 40 -50.19 -15.27 15.88
CA ALA A 40 -51.03 -15.03 14.72
C ALA A 40 -50.14 -14.65 13.50
N PRO A 41 -50.49 -15.06 12.28
CA PRO A 41 -49.63 -14.87 11.11
C PRO A 41 -49.24 -13.41 10.85
N ASP A 42 -50.17 -12.48 11.02
CA ASP A 42 -49.99 -11.03 10.93
C ASP A 42 -48.93 -10.51 11.92
N LYS A 43 -49.01 -10.97 13.17
CA LYS A 43 -48.03 -10.60 14.21
C LYS A 43 -46.65 -11.21 13.96
N MET A 44 -46.58 -12.39 13.38
CA MET A 44 -45.30 -12.98 12.99
C MET A 44 -44.66 -12.20 11.83
N GLU A 45 -45.45 -11.77 10.85
CA GLU A 45 -44.96 -10.98 9.71
C GLU A 45 -44.42 -9.61 10.16
N GLU A 46 -45.10 -8.97 11.13
CA GLU A 46 -44.64 -7.74 11.78
C GLU A 46 -43.27 -7.94 12.46
N ILE A 47 -43.13 -9.01 13.26
CA ILE A 47 -41.86 -9.35 13.94
C ILE A 47 -40.74 -9.62 12.94
N VAL A 48 -41.02 -10.42 11.90
CA VAL A 48 -40.02 -10.76 10.88
C VAL A 48 -39.56 -9.52 10.13
N THR A 49 -40.48 -8.61 9.79
CA THR A 49 -40.15 -7.37 9.09
C THR A 49 -39.30 -6.45 9.96
N ALA A 50 -39.68 -6.26 11.23
CA ALA A 50 -38.90 -5.46 12.17
C ALA A 50 -37.49 -6.05 12.38
N ALA A 51 -37.39 -7.36 12.62
CA ALA A 51 -36.11 -8.03 12.83
C ALA A 51 -35.17 -7.92 11.61
N LYS A 52 -35.72 -7.98 10.38
CA LYS A 52 -34.94 -7.76 9.16
C LYS A 52 -34.41 -6.34 9.07
N GLY A 53 -35.25 -5.35 9.37
CA GLY A 53 -34.87 -3.94 9.37
C GLY A 53 -33.78 -3.63 10.39
N GLU A 54 -33.99 -4.03 11.65
CA GLU A 54 -33.03 -3.82 12.75
C GLU A 54 -31.69 -4.50 12.49
N LEU A 55 -31.70 -5.74 12.00
CA LEU A 55 -30.46 -6.44 11.64
C LEU A 55 -29.72 -5.72 10.51
N GLN A 56 -30.46 -5.28 9.47
CA GLN A 56 -29.86 -4.59 8.34
C GLN A 56 -29.23 -3.27 8.78
N GLU A 57 -29.93 -2.47 9.58
CA GLU A 57 -29.44 -1.21 10.11
C GLU A 57 -28.23 -1.41 11.03
N SER A 58 -28.30 -2.37 11.95
CA SER A 58 -27.20 -2.68 12.87
C SER A 58 -25.91 -3.06 12.14
N VAL A 59 -26.01 -3.94 11.14
CA VAL A 59 -24.84 -4.36 10.36
C VAL A 59 -24.28 -3.21 9.52
N LEU A 60 -25.14 -2.42 8.87
CA LEU A 60 -24.68 -1.28 8.07
C LEU A 60 -24.01 -0.20 8.92
N ASN A 61 -24.54 0.06 10.12
CA ASN A 61 -23.90 0.96 11.07
C ASN A 61 -22.53 0.44 11.53
N GLY A 62 -22.41 -0.85 11.83
CA GLY A 62 -21.13 -1.47 12.17
C GLY A 62 -20.11 -1.38 11.03
N VAL A 63 -20.53 -1.65 9.80
CA VAL A 63 -19.68 -1.51 8.60
C VAL A 63 -19.25 -0.06 8.39
N SER A 64 -20.16 0.89 8.58
CA SER A 64 -19.83 2.31 8.51
C SER A 64 -18.76 2.67 9.53
N GLN A 65 -18.87 2.20 10.77
CA GLN A 65 -17.84 2.44 11.79
C GLN A 65 -16.48 1.87 11.39
N VAL A 66 -16.42 0.64 10.87
CA VAL A 66 -15.15 0.04 10.37
C VAL A 66 -14.55 0.89 9.24
N ILE A 67 -15.40 1.29 8.28
CA ILE A 67 -14.96 2.11 7.14
C ILE A 67 -14.34 3.44 7.61
N HIS A 68 -14.92 4.09 8.61
CA HIS A 68 -14.46 5.39 9.10
C HIS A 68 -13.31 5.28 10.11
N ASN A 69 -13.37 4.34 11.05
CA ASN A 69 -12.39 4.22 12.14
C ASN A 69 -11.07 3.64 11.67
N ASP A 70 -11.09 2.68 10.73
CA ASP A 70 -9.88 2.00 10.26
C ASP A 70 -9.32 2.64 8.99
N GLU A 71 -9.82 3.84 8.62
CA GLU A 71 -9.40 4.60 7.43
C GLU A 71 -9.40 3.74 6.15
N VAL A 72 -10.30 2.74 6.07
CA VAL A 72 -10.28 1.69 5.03
C VAL A 72 -10.29 2.29 3.63
N LEU A 73 -11.09 3.33 3.43
CA LEU A 73 -11.19 4.01 2.13
C LEU A 73 -9.88 4.70 1.74
N GLU A 74 -9.21 5.34 2.68
CA GLU A 74 -7.92 5.97 2.45
C GLU A 74 -6.87 4.90 2.13
N GLY A 75 -6.84 3.80 2.88
CA GLY A 75 -5.99 2.65 2.62
C GLY A 75 -6.21 2.05 1.22
N MET A 76 -7.48 1.88 0.81
CA MET A 76 -7.85 1.38 -0.52
C MET A 76 -7.45 2.33 -1.65
N ILE A 77 -7.58 3.65 -1.44
CA ILE A 77 -7.14 4.66 -2.41
C ILE A 77 -5.62 4.64 -2.54
N LYS A 78 -4.88 4.63 -1.42
CA LYS A 78 -3.41 4.51 -1.40
C LYS A 78 -2.96 3.25 -2.14
N LEU A 79 -3.58 2.10 -1.85
CA LEU A 79 -3.28 0.84 -2.51
C LEU A 79 -3.55 0.89 -4.02
N LYS A 80 -4.69 1.44 -4.44
CA LYS A 80 -5.02 1.62 -5.87
C LYS A 80 -3.96 2.45 -6.58
N ASN A 81 -3.57 3.57 -5.99
CA ASN A 81 -2.55 4.45 -6.56
C ASN A 81 -1.19 3.72 -6.67
N LEU A 82 -0.82 2.90 -5.69
CA LEU A 82 0.40 2.09 -5.74
C LEU A 82 0.35 1.02 -6.85
N ILE A 83 -0.80 0.38 -7.05
CA ILE A 83 -1.00 -0.59 -8.13
C ILE A 83 -0.90 0.11 -9.50
N GLU A 84 -1.57 1.25 -9.66
CA GLU A 84 -1.53 2.02 -10.91
C GLU A 84 -0.14 2.60 -11.22
N ALA A 85 0.64 2.94 -10.18
CA ALA A 85 2.03 3.39 -10.33
C ALA A 85 3.01 2.23 -10.57
N SER A 86 2.59 0.97 -10.37
CA SER A 86 3.47 -0.19 -10.50
C SER A 86 3.65 -0.61 -11.97
N GLN A 87 4.83 -1.10 -12.31
CA GLN A 87 5.12 -1.64 -13.63
C GLN A 87 4.46 -3.01 -13.79
N GLU A 88 3.64 -3.17 -14.84
CA GLU A 88 3.00 -4.45 -15.14
C GLU A 88 4.04 -5.55 -15.43
N GLY A 89 3.81 -6.75 -14.88
CA GLY A 89 4.64 -7.93 -15.13
C GLY A 89 5.88 -8.08 -14.23
N ILE A 90 6.17 -7.11 -13.36
CA ILE A 90 7.27 -7.24 -12.39
C ILE A 90 6.78 -7.92 -11.11
N THR A 91 7.42 -9.04 -10.75
CA THR A 91 7.21 -9.66 -9.44
C THR A 91 7.95 -8.83 -8.39
N GLY A 92 7.22 -8.01 -7.66
CA GLY A 92 7.79 -7.25 -6.54
C GLY A 92 8.32 -8.20 -5.46
N TRP A 93 9.43 -7.80 -4.82
CA TRP A 93 9.99 -8.53 -3.68
C TRP A 93 8.94 -8.74 -2.58
N ARG A 94 9.02 -9.87 -1.88
CA ARG A 94 8.16 -10.23 -0.75
C ARG A 94 9.05 -10.69 0.42
N PRO A 95 8.67 -10.38 1.67
CA PRO A 95 9.36 -10.93 2.83
C PRO A 95 9.38 -12.44 2.75
N SER A 96 10.58 -13.00 2.93
CA SER A 96 10.82 -14.44 3.01
C SER A 96 10.37 -15.02 4.35
N GLY A 97 10.24 -14.16 5.38
CA GLY A 97 10.06 -14.58 6.76
C GLY A 97 11.39 -14.89 7.48
N ILE A 98 12.52 -14.71 6.80
CA ILE A 98 13.86 -14.83 7.36
C ILE A 98 14.36 -13.41 7.65
N PRO A 99 14.52 -13.00 8.93
CA PRO A 99 14.83 -11.62 9.26
C PRO A 99 16.12 -11.08 8.63
N SER A 100 17.16 -11.90 8.50
CA SER A 100 18.42 -11.48 7.85
C SER A 100 18.23 -11.10 6.39
N ASP A 101 17.45 -11.90 5.67
CA ASP A 101 17.22 -11.76 4.23
C ASP A 101 16.26 -10.59 3.99
N ASP A 102 15.27 -10.43 4.86
CA ASP A 102 14.29 -9.35 4.79
C ASP A 102 14.89 -7.99 5.11
N ILE A 103 15.79 -7.91 6.10
CA ILE A 103 16.56 -6.69 6.39
C ILE A 103 17.47 -6.35 5.21
N THR A 104 18.13 -7.35 4.63
CA THR A 104 19.01 -7.14 3.48
C THR A 104 18.23 -6.61 2.27
N GLY A 105 17.07 -7.21 1.96
CA GLY A 105 16.18 -6.73 0.91
C GLY A 105 15.72 -5.28 1.12
N HIS A 106 15.49 -4.88 2.36
CA HIS A 106 15.10 -3.50 2.70
C HIS A 106 16.27 -2.50 2.58
N LEU A 107 17.49 -2.90 2.92
CA LEU A 107 18.68 -2.05 2.87
C LEU A 107 19.30 -1.95 1.47
N GLN A 108 19.04 -2.93 0.60
CA GLN A 108 19.67 -3.03 -0.71
C GLN A 108 19.52 -1.76 -1.58
N PRO A 109 18.34 -1.10 -1.68
CA PRO A 109 18.22 0.15 -2.43
C PRO A 109 19.08 1.29 -1.86
N ILE A 110 19.20 1.37 -0.54
CA ILE A 110 20.03 2.39 0.14
C ILE A 110 21.51 2.13 -0.17
N MET A 111 21.93 0.87 -0.08
CA MET A 111 23.31 0.48 -0.41
C MET A 111 23.66 0.83 -1.86
N PHE A 112 22.79 0.52 -2.82
CA PHE A 112 23.00 0.88 -4.23
C PHE A 112 23.16 2.39 -4.43
N ASN A 113 22.33 3.21 -3.79
CA ASN A 113 22.45 4.67 -3.87
C ASN A 113 23.80 5.17 -3.31
N ILE A 114 24.24 4.61 -2.18
CA ILE A 114 25.53 4.97 -1.58
C ILE A 114 26.69 4.57 -2.50
N GLU A 115 26.65 3.37 -3.09
CA GLU A 115 27.66 2.89 -4.04
C GLU A 115 27.74 3.77 -5.28
N GLU A 116 26.59 4.19 -5.82
CA GLU A 116 26.52 5.10 -6.97
C GLU A 116 27.14 6.47 -6.63
N ASP A 117 26.81 7.03 -5.47
CA ASP A 117 27.35 8.31 -5.00
C ASP A 117 28.85 8.28 -4.75
N LEU A 118 29.36 7.21 -4.14
CA LEU A 118 30.80 7.02 -3.95
C LEU A 118 31.52 6.89 -5.28
N THR A 119 30.92 6.20 -6.25
CA THR A 119 31.48 6.06 -7.60
C THR A 119 31.53 7.41 -8.31
N LYS A 120 30.46 8.22 -8.23
CA LYS A 120 30.44 9.60 -8.76
C LYS A 120 31.55 10.45 -8.15
N LYS A 121 31.70 10.43 -6.82
CA LYS A 121 32.77 11.17 -6.12
C LYS A 121 34.17 10.71 -6.53
N ARG A 122 34.40 9.40 -6.62
CA ARG A 122 35.68 8.84 -7.08
C ARG A 122 36.04 9.34 -8.48
N ASN A 123 35.09 9.31 -9.41
CA ASN A 123 35.31 9.79 -10.78
C ASN A 123 35.64 11.28 -10.81
N PHE A 124 34.93 12.09 -10.02
CA PHE A 124 35.21 13.52 -9.89
C PHE A 124 36.65 13.81 -9.38
N TYR A 125 37.08 13.11 -8.33
CA TYR A 125 38.44 13.28 -7.80
C TYR A 125 39.50 12.86 -8.81
N LYS A 126 39.30 11.74 -9.51
CA LYS A 126 40.23 11.28 -10.55
C LYS A 126 40.33 12.26 -11.71
N GLU A 127 39.21 12.83 -12.15
CA GLU A 127 39.21 13.86 -13.20
C GLU A 127 39.94 15.12 -12.75
N THR A 128 39.73 15.54 -11.50
CA THR A 128 40.42 16.69 -10.91
C THR A 128 41.92 16.45 -10.79
N GLU A 129 42.33 15.27 -10.33
CA GLU A 129 43.75 14.88 -10.25
C GLU A 129 44.41 14.89 -11.64
N ASN A 130 43.76 14.30 -12.65
CA ASN A 130 44.24 14.31 -14.03
C ASN A 130 44.42 15.74 -14.55
N LYS A 131 43.47 16.64 -14.26
CA LYS A 131 43.57 18.07 -14.64
C LYS A 131 44.74 18.76 -13.95
N VAL A 132 44.93 18.54 -12.65
CA VAL A 132 46.06 19.11 -11.90
C VAL A 132 47.39 18.58 -12.42
N GLN A 133 47.52 17.27 -12.67
CA GLN A 133 48.72 16.67 -13.24
C GLN A 133 49.04 17.27 -14.62
N ALA A 134 48.04 17.44 -15.49
CA ALA A 134 48.22 18.07 -16.80
C ALA A 134 48.70 19.53 -16.68
N ILE A 135 48.14 20.30 -15.75
CA ILE A 135 48.57 21.68 -15.48
C ILE A 135 50.01 21.71 -14.97
N MET A 136 50.37 20.83 -14.03
CA MET A 136 51.74 20.76 -13.49
C MET A 136 52.76 20.37 -14.58
N GLN A 137 52.43 19.41 -15.44
CA GLN A 137 53.28 19.03 -16.58
C GLN A 137 53.44 20.20 -17.56
N GLY A 138 52.35 20.92 -17.87
CA GLY A 138 52.40 22.12 -18.72
C GLY A 138 53.26 23.25 -18.12
N ALA A 139 53.16 23.48 -16.82
CA ALA A 139 53.98 24.45 -16.10
C ALA A 139 55.47 24.04 -16.07
N ALA A 140 55.76 22.77 -15.84
CA ALA A 140 57.12 22.24 -15.87
C ALA A 140 57.76 22.39 -17.26
N LEU A 141 57.02 22.06 -18.33
CA LEU A 141 57.48 22.26 -19.71
C LEU A 141 57.75 23.74 -20.02
N SER A 142 56.84 24.62 -19.62
CA SER A 142 57.01 26.08 -19.82
C SER A 142 58.25 26.60 -19.09
N SER A 143 58.47 26.16 -17.85
CA SER A 143 59.66 26.55 -17.07
C SER A 143 60.97 26.04 -17.69
N HIS A 144 60.95 24.84 -18.28
CA HIS A 144 62.12 24.27 -18.95
C HIS A 144 62.48 25.04 -20.22
N ILE A 145 61.47 25.41 -21.03
CA ILE A 145 61.66 26.25 -22.23
C ILE A 145 62.28 27.60 -21.84
N VAL A 146 61.74 28.27 -20.81
CA VAL A 146 62.29 29.56 -20.32
C VAL A 146 63.74 29.41 -19.86
N SER A 147 64.06 28.33 -19.14
CA SER A 147 65.44 28.06 -18.69
C SER A 147 66.42 27.86 -19.84
N LEU A 148 66.01 27.19 -20.93
CA LEU A 148 66.83 27.01 -22.13
C LEU A 148 67.08 28.33 -22.87
N TYR A 149 66.07 29.20 -22.97
CA TYR A 149 66.21 30.54 -23.54
C TYR A 149 67.18 31.42 -22.74
N CYS A 150 67.08 31.42 -21.40
CA CYS A 150 67.99 32.21 -20.54
C CYS A 150 69.45 31.72 -20.55
N LYS A 151 69.73 30.49 -20.98
CA LYS A 151 71.11 29.96 -21.12
C LYS A 151 71.73 30.21 -22.49
N SER A 152 70.94 30.69 -23.46
CA SER A 152 71.36 30.87 -24.85
C SER A 152 71.64 32.34 -25.22
N VAL A 153 71.61 33.24 -24.22
CA VAL A 153 71.94 34.67 -24.29
C VAL A 153 73.14 34.91 -23.39
#